data_AF-A0A937NLP2-F1
#
_entry.id   AF-A0A937NLP2-F1
#
_cell.length_a   1.000
_cell.length_b   1.000
_cell.length_c   1.000
_cell.angle_alpha   90.00
_cell.angle_beta   90.00
_cell.angle_gamma   90.00
#
_symmetry.space_group_name_H-M   'P 1'
#
loop_
_entity.id
_entity.type
_entity.pdbx_description
1 polymer ?
#
loop_
_entity_poly.entity_id
_entity_poly.type
_entity_poly.pdbx_seq_one_letter_code
_entity_poly.pdbx_strand_id
1 'polypeptide(L)'
;MTVELTLQVPNRVARRLEPIRDRLPALLSQIAEARPPFSFPPVMTRPVNIPLAYAEVIEFLVSGPPPREITAFKVSEKAQARLRKLLDKNRESLLTSAEQAELDLYEQIEHVMILLKARAHASTA
;
A
#
# COMPACT_ATOMS: atom_id res chain seq x y z
N MET A 1 -1.66 28.45 13.35
CA MET A 1 -2.66 27.84 14.26
C MET A 1 -2.10 26.52 14.76
N THR A 2 -2.11 26.29 16.08
CA THR A 2 -1.71 25.01 16.69
C THR A 2 -2.96 24.23 17.09
N VAL A 3 -2.96 22.92 16.89
CA VAL A 3 -4.06 22.02 17.25
C VAL A 3 -3.53 20.98 18.23
N GLU A 4 -4.27 20.69 19.30
CA GLU A 4 -3.93 19.60 20.22
C GLU A 4 -4.44 18.26 19.68
N LEU A 5 -3.53 17.32 19.47
CA LEU A 5 -3.82 15.97 18.98
C LEU A 5 -3.52 14.96 20.10
N THR A 6 -4.55 14.21 20.53
CA THR A 6 -4.38 13.12 21.51
C THR A 6 -4.34 11.78 20.79
N LEU A 7 -3.24 11.04 20.94
CA LEU A 7 -2.98 9.77 20.25
C LEU A 7 -2.88 8.63 21.27
N GLN A 8 -3.59 7.53 21.00
CA GLN A 8 -3.47 6.30 21.76
C GLN A 8 -2.36 5.44 21.15
N VAL A 9 -1.28 5.19 21.90
CA VAL A 9 -0.14 4.38 21.45
C VAL A 9 0.21 3.31 22.49
N PRO A 10 0.79 2.16 22.08
CA PRO A 10 1.27 1.15 23.03
C PRO A 10 2.34 1.71 23.98
N ASN A 11 2.39 1.21 25.23
CA ASN A 11 3.33 1.68 26.26
C ASN A 11 4.81 1.70 25.82
N ARG A 12 5.22 0.72 25.01
CA ARG A 12 6.58 0.66 24.44
C ARG A 12 6.90 1.87 23.55
N VAL A 13 5.89 2.41 22.87
CA VAL A 13 6.04 3.56 21.98
C VAL A 13 6.07 4.82 22.83
N ALA A 14 5.15 4.98 23.80
CA ALA A 14 5.14 6.12 24.70
C ALA A 14 6.51 6.37 25.37
N ARG A 15 7.13 5.31 25.93
CA ARG A 15 8.47 5.40 26.53
C ARG A 15 9.58 5.83 25.57
N ARG A 16 9.47 5.47 24.29
CA ARG A 16 10.44 5.88 23.25
C ARG A 16 10.19 7.30 22.75
N LEU A 17 8.97 7.81 22.91
CA LEU A 17 8.58 9.15 22.50
C LEU A 17 8.89 10.20 23.57
N GLU A 18 8.96 9.81 24.85
CA GLU A 18 9.33 10.71 25.97
C GLU A 18 10.59 11.54 25.71
N PRO A 19 11.74 10.97 25.28
CA PRO A 19 12.97 11.74 25.09
C PRO A 19 12.93 12.72 23.91
N ILE A 20 12.00 12.52 22.97
CA ILE A 20 11.88 13.34 21.76
C ILE A 20 10.62 14.21 21.75
N ARG A 21 9.91 14.31 22.88
CA ARG A 21 8.61 14.98 23.00
C ARG A 21 8.59 16.39 22.43
N ASP A 22 9.64 17.16 22.69
CA ASP A 22 9.76 18.56 22.24
C ASP A 22 10.01 18.70 20.73
N ARG A 23 10.55 17.65 20.11
CA ARG A 23 10.81 17.58 18.66
C ARG A 23 9.70 16.86 17.89
N LEU A 24 8.77 16.21 18.58
CA LEU A 24 7.69 15.45 17.94
C LEU A 24 6.85 16.28 16.97
N PRO A 25 6.40 17.51 17.31
CA PRO A 25 5.60 18.29 16.38
C PRO A 25 6.32 18.52 15.04
N ALA A 26 7.61 18.87 15.09
CA ALA A 26 8.41 19.13 13.90
C ALA A 26 8.62 17.86 13.05
N LEU A 27 8.85 16.71 13.70
CA LEU A 27 8.98 15.43 13.00
C LEU A 27 7.66 15.00 12.34
N LEU A 28 6.53 15.21 13.02
CA LEU A 28 5.20 14.90 12.47
C LEU A 28 4.88 15.79 11.26
N SER A 29 5.24 17.08 11.31
CA SER A 29 5.12 17.97 10.14
C SER A 29 5.96 17.47 8.97
N GLN A 30 7.23 17.10 9.20
CA GLN A 30 8.10 16.58 8.14
C GLN A 30 7.55 15.30 7.53
N ILE A 31 6.96 14.39 8.32
CA ILE A 31 6.34 13.15 7.79
C ILE A 31 5.05 13.46 7.01
N ALA A 32 4.26 14.44 7.45
CA ALA A 32 3.05 14.85 6.74
C ALA A 32 3.36 15.51 5.39
N GLU A 33 4.45 16.28 5.32
CA GLU A 33 4.94 16.95 4.11
C GLU A 33 5.72 16.01 3.19
N ALA A 34 6.50 15.09 3.77
CA ALA A 34 7.11 13.99 3.06
C ALA A 34 6.02 12.99 2.68
N ARG A 35 5.19 13.35 1.68
CA ARG A 35 4.21 12.48 1.01
C ARG A 35 4.84 11.09 0.93
N PRO A 36 4.44 10.14 1.78
CA PRO A 36 5.24 8.95 1.93
C PRO A 36 5.13 8.19 0.61
N PRO A 37 6.23 7.69 0.04
CA PRO A 37 6.21 6.95 -1.24
C PRO A 37 5.31 5.71 -1.16
N PHE A 38 5.01 5.27 0.07
CA PHE A 38 3.97 4.32 0.39
C PHE A 38 3.02 5.00 1.36
N SER A 39 1.80 5.32 0.94
CA SER A 39 0.71 5.59 1.89
C SER A 39 0.75 4.48 2.91
N PHE A 40 1.15 4.80 4.15
CA PHE A 40 1.11 3.85 5.26
C PHE A 40 -0.32 3.29 5.23
N PRO A 41 -0.51 1.99 4.93
CA PRO A 41 -1.84 1.45 4.99
C PRO A 41 -2.33 1.73 6.41
N PRO A 42 -3.52 2.35 6.58
CA PRO A 42 -4.03 2.68 7.89
C PRO A 42 -3.92 1.43 8.75
N VAL A 43 -3.35 1.60 9.95
CA VAL A 43 -3.15 0.56 10.95
C VAL A 43 -4.26 -0.48 10.84
N MET A 44 -3.84 -1.71 10.53
CA MET A 44 -4.66 -2.88 10.18
C MET A 44 -5.53 -3.33 11.37
N THR A 45 -6.53 -2.52 11.74
CA THR A 45 -7.50 -2.82 12.82
C THR A 45 -8.93 -2.94 12.30
N ARG A 46 -9.12 -3.00 10.99
CA ARG A 46 -10.39 -3.41 10.36
C ARG A 46 -10.13 -4.67 9.54
N PRO A 47 -11.06 -5.64 9.48
CA PRO A 47 -10.99 -6.68 8.46
C PRO A 47 -11.08 -5.98 7.11
N VAL A 48 -9.91 -5.68 6.52
CA VAL A 48 -9.81 -5.14 5.17
C VAL A 48 -10.31 -6.25 4.28
N ASN A 49 -11.32 -5.96 3.48
CA ASN A 49 -11.57 -6.76 2.29
C ASN A 49 -10.36 -6.54 1.38
N ILE A 50 -9.33 -7.38 1.54
CA ILE A 50 -8.09 -7.29 0.79
C ILE A 50 -8.48 -7.33 -0.70
N PRO A 51 -8.12 -6.33 -1.52
CA PRO A 51 -8.44 -6.36 -2.93
C PRO A 51 -7.93 -7.67 -3.54
N LEU A 52 -8.75 -8.29 -4.39
CA LEU A 52 -8.48 -9.64 -4.90
C LEU A 52 -7.08 -9.76 -5.53
N ALA A 53 -6.63 -8.74 -6.26
CA ALA A 53 -5.28 -8.69 -6.83
C ALA A 53 -4.18 -8.75 -5.77
N TYR A 54 -4.39 -8.12 -4.62
CA TYR A 54 -3.42 -8.12 -3.52
C TYR A 54 -3.29 -9.52 -2.93
N ALA A 55 -4.42 -10.17 -2.66
CA ALA A 55 -4.43 -11.55 -2.16
C ALA A 55 -3.72 -12.51 -3.13
N GLU A 56 -4.03 -12.42 -4.43
CA GLU A 56 -3.42 -13.26 -5.47
C GLU A 56 -1.91 -13.03 -5.61
N VAL A 57 -1.45 -11.78 -5.52
CA VAL A 57 -0.01 -11.47 -5.58
C VAL A 57 0.71 -12.01 -4.34
N ILE A 58 0.15 -11.85 -3.15
CA ILE A 58 0.75 -12.39 -1.93
C ILE A 58 0.82 -13.92 -1.98
N GLU A 59 -0.28 -14.58 -2.37
CA GLU A 59 -0.32 -16.04 -2.52
C GLU A 59 0.71 -16.53 -3.56
N PHE A 60 0.82 -15.81 -4.68
CA PHE A 60 1.84 -16.08 -5.69
C PHE A 60 3.26 -15.90 -5.16
N LEU A 61 3.55 -14.87 -4.37
CA LEU A 61 4.90 -14.66 -3.82
C LEU A 61 5.26 -15.68 -2.74
N VAL A 62 4.28 -16.10 -1.94
CA VAL A 62 4.45 -17.12 -0.89
C VAL A 62 4.79 -18.48 -1.48
N SER A 63 4.33 -18.81 -2.69
CA SER A 63 4.66 -20.07 -3.37
C SER A 63 6.14 -20.18 -3.79
N GLY A 64 6.92 -19.10 -3.70
CA GLY A 64 8.32 -19.06 -4.09
C GLY A 64 8.56 -19.27 -5.59
N PRO A 65 7.91 -18.48 -6.47
CA PRO A 65 7.91 -18.72 -7.91
C PRO A 65 9.29 -18.46 -8.53
N PRO A 66 9.70 -19.26 -9.53
CA PRO A 66 10.94 -19.02 -10.25
C PRO A 66 10.87 -17.71 -11.05
N PRO A 67 12.01 -17.08 -11.40
CA PRO A 67 12.04 -15.82 -12.14
C PRO A 67 11.18 -15.80 -13.41
N ARG A 68 11.14 -16.91 -14.17
CA ARG A 68 10.28 -17.04 -15.36
C ARG A 68 8.80 -16.83 -15.03
N GLU A 69 8.32 -17.41 -13.94
CA GLU A 69 6.92 -17.26 -13.53
C GLU A 69 6.63 -15.86 -13.00
N ILE A 70 7.59 -15.23 -12.31
CA ILE A 70 7.47 -13.83 -11.88
C ILE A 70 7.26 -12.90 -13.09
N THR A 71 8.04 -13.09 -14.17
CA THR A 71 7.89 -12.28 -15.40
C THR A 71 6.55 -12.50 -16.09
N ALA A 72 6.07 -13.74 -16.12
CA ALA A 72 4.81 -14.12 -16.74
C ALA A 72 3.56 -13.82 -15.89
N PHE A 73 3.71 -13.53 -14.60
CA PHE A 73 2.60 -13.38 -13.69
C PHE A 73 1.62 -12.29 -14.13
N LYS A 74 0.33 -12.65 -14.06
CA LYS A 74 -0.82 -11.78 -14.26
C LYS A 74 -1.87 -12.16 -13.22
N VAL A 75 -2.50 -11.15 -12.64
CA VAL A 75 -3.66 -11.34 -11.76
C VAL A 75 -4.84 -11.90 -12.57
N SER A 76 -5.76 -12.57 -11.88
CA SER A 76 -6.92 -13.23 -12.47
C SER A 76 -7.78 -12.26 -13.29
N GLU A 77 -8.53 -12.79 -14.26
CA GLU A 77 -9.47 -12.00 -15.05
C GLU A 77 -10.51 -11.29 -14.18
N LYS A 78 -10.89 -11.88 -13.03
CA LYS A 78 -11.79 -11.25 -12.07
C LYS A 78 -11.15 -10.00 -11.44
N ALA A 79 -9.88 -10.10 -11.04
CA ALA A 79 -9.14 -8.98 -10.49
C ALA A 79 -8.90 -7.87 -11.54
N GLN A 80 -8.61 -8.24 -12.79
CA GLN A 80 -8.50 -7.30 -13.91
C GLN A 80 -9.83 -6.60 -14.22
N ALA A 81 -10.95 -7.34 -14.22
CA ALA A 81 -12.27 -6.77 -14.46
C ALA A 81 -12.68 -5.77 -13.36
N ARG A 82 -12.36 -6.08 -12.09
CA ARG A 82 -12.57 -5.15 -10.97
C ARG A 82 -11.75 -3.87 -11.17
N LEU A 83 -10.48 -3.98 -11.53
CA LEU A 83 -9.62 -2.83 -11.81
C LEU A 83 -10.18 -1.97 -12.96
N ARG A 84 -10.59 -2.58 -14.08
CA ARG A 84 -11.21 -1.86 -15.21
C ARG A 84 -12.42 -1.05 -14.76
N LYS A 85 -13.31 -1.68 -13.98
CA LYS A 85 -14.50 -1.01 -13.42
C LYS A 85 -14.14 0.17 -12.51
N LEU A 86 -13.10 0.04 -11.69
CA LEU A 86 -12.62 1.14 -10.84
C LEU A 86 -12.03 2.28 -11.67
N LEU A 87 -11.28 1.97 -12.72
CA LEU A 87 -10.73 2.97 -13.64
C LEU A 87 -11.82 3.72 -14.41
N ASP A 88 -12.86 3.01 -14.87
CA ASP A 88 -14.00 3.64 -15.53
C ASP A 88 -14.74 4.58 -14.58
N LYS A 89 -15.00 4.14 -13.34
CA LYS A 89 -15.56 5.01 -12.29
C LYS A 89 -14.67 6.20 -11.92
N ASN A 90 -13.35 6.02 -11.93
CA ASN A 90 -12.38 7.07 -11.66
C ASN A 90 -12.52 8.20 -12.69
N ARG A 91 -12.62 7.84 -13.98
CA ARG A 91 -12.81 8.80 -15.08
C ARG A 91 -14.10 9.60 -14.93
N GLU A 92 -15.15 8.98 -14.41
CA GLU A 92 -16.44 9.62 -14.15
C GLU A 92 -16.48 10.39 -12.81
N SER A 93 -15.40 10.37 -12.02
CA SER A 93 -15.33 10.93 -10.66
C SER A 93 -16.40 10.36 -9.70
N LEU A 94 -16.81 9.11 -9.93
CA LEU A 94 -17.84 8.40 -9.16
C LEU A 94 -17.26 7.42 -8.13
N LEU A 95 -15.97 7.51 -7.81
CA LEU A 95 -15.34 6.66 -6.82
C LEU A 95 -15.79 7.03 -5.41
N THR A 96 -16.20 6.02 -4.66
CA THR A 96 -16.31 6.14 -3.21
C THR A 96 -14.92 6.19 -2.57
N SER A 97 -14.80 6.70 -1.34
CA SER A 97 -13.51 6.71 -0.63
C SER A 97 -12.90 5.30 -0.44
N ALA A 98 -13.74 4.27 -0.32
CA ALA A 98 -13.29 2.89 -0.24
C ALA A 98 -12.75 2.38 -1.59
N GLU A 99 -13.40 2.75 -2.70
CA GLU A 99 -12.93 2.40 -4.04
C GLU A 99 -11.67 3.17 -4.44
N GLN A 100 -11.51 4.41 -3.98
CA GLN A 100 -10.25 5.15 -4.14
C GLN A 100 -9.12 4.44 -3.40
N ALA A 101 -9.32 4.06 -2.13
CA ALA A 101 -8.33 3.30 -1.38
C ALA A 101 -8.00 1.94 -2.04
N GLU A 102 -8.99 1.28 -2.65
CA GLU A 102 -8.76 0.06 -3.44
C GLU A 102 -7.88 0.34 -4.66
N LEU A 103 -8.13 1.43 -5.39
CA LEU A 103 -7.35 1.83 -6.55
C LEU A 103 -5.89 2.21 -6.18
N ASP A 104 -5.70 2.90 -5.07
CA ASP A 104 -4.38 3.23 -4.54
C ASP A 104 -3.57 1.96 -4.20
N LEU A 105 -4.23 0.91 -3.70
CA LEU A 105 -3.58 -0.39 -3.43
C LEU A 105 -3.21 -1.12 -4.73
N TYR A 106 -4.02 -1.02 -5.78
CA TYR A 106 -3.68 -1.56 -7.10
C TYR A 106 -2.41 -0.91 -7.66
N GLU A 107 -2.27 0.41 -7.54
CA GLU A 107 -1.07 1.15 -7.98
C GLU A 107 0.19 0.68 -7.24
N GLN A 108 0.10 0.51 -5.92
CA GLN A 108 1.23 0.03 -5.10
C GLN A 108 1.71 -1.36 -5.50
N ILE A 109 0.78 -2.31 -5.72
CA ILE A 109 1.12 -3.65 -6.21
C ILE A 109 1.80 -3.57 -7.57
N GLU A 110 1.29 -2.74 -8.47
CA GLU A 110 1.79 -2.64 -9.84
C GLU A 110 3.26 -2.20 -9.84
N HIS A 111 3.60 -1.21 -9.02
CA HIS A 111 4.99 -0.77 -8.83
C HIS A 111 5.89 -1.89 -8.29
N VAL A 112 5.43 -2.63 -7.28
CA VAL A 112 6.18 -3.76 -6.73
C VAL A 112 6.38 -4.85 -7.79
N MET A 113 5.35 -5.17 -8.57
CA MET A 113 5.43 -6.16 -9.65
C MET A 113 6.36 -5.71 -10.77
N ILE A 114 6.41 -4.43 -11.12
CA ILE A 114 7.38 -3.89 -12.08
C ILE A 114 8.81 -4.16 -11.59
N LEU A 115 9.12 -3.84 -10.34
CA LEU A 115 10.44 -4.05 -9.75
C LEU A 115 10.80 -5.54 -9.67
N LEU A 116 9.85 -6.38 -9.28
CA LEU A 116 10.03 -7.83 -9.24
C LEU A 116 10.33 -8.40 -10.62
N LYS A 117 9.57 -8.00 -11.63
CA LYS A 117 9.77 -8.43 -13.02
C LYS A 117 11.11 -7.97 -13.56
N ALA A 118 11.50 -6.71 -13.33
CA ALA A 118 12.79 -6.19 -13.74
C ALA A 118 13.96 -7.00 -13.15
N ARG A 119 13.88 -7.33 -11.85
CA ARG A 119 14.90 -8.14 -11.17
C ARG A 119 14.89 -9.59 -11.63
N ALA A 120 13.72 -10.16 -11.90
CA ALA A 120 13.58 -11.51 -12.43
C ALA A 120 14.23 -11.64 -13.81
N HIS A 121 14.03 -10.65 -14.69
CA HIS A 121 14.71 -10.59 -16.00
C HIS A 121 16.24 -10.56 -15.86
N ALA A 122 16.76 -9.77 -14.93
CA ALA A 122 18.20 -9.69 -14.66
C ALA A 122 18.80 -10.98 -14.07
N SER A 123 17.98 -11.82 -13.43
CA SER A 123 18.41 -13.12 -12.87
C SER A 123 18.36 -14.27 -13.89
N THR A 124 17.71 -14.06 -15.04
CA THR A 124 17.61 -15.04 -16.13
C THR A 124 18.58 -14.77 -17.29
N ALA A 125 19.31 -13.66 -17.25
CA ALA A 125 20.38 -13.31 -18.18
C ALA A 125 21.74 -13.79 -17.65
#